data_AF-A0AAU1LJB2-F1
#
_entry.id   AF-A0AAU1LJB2-F1
#
_cell.length_a   1.000
_cell.length_b   1.000
_cell.length_c   1.000
_cell.angle_alpha   90.00
_cell.angle_beta   90.00
_cell.angle_gamma   90.00
#
_symmetry.space_group_name_H-M   'P 1'
#
loop_
_entity.id
_entity.type
_entity.pdbx_description
1 polymer ?
#
loop_
_entity_poly.entity_id
_entity_poly.type
_entity_poly.pdbx_seq_one_letter_code
_entity_poly.pdbx_strand_id
1 'polypeptide(L)'
;MADTSVKVDDTTRDRLKALADGAGLSMKDYLAKVAAEKEHEQQLDTATAAFRRAITAPGILDRFDADFGGLPPATAHHAPRAA
;
A
#
# COMPACT_ATOMS: atom_id res chain seq x y z
N MET A 1 4.37 27.44 1.67
CA MET A 1 5.46 27.03 0.75
C MET A 1 5.46 27.96 -0.44
N ALA A 2 6.63 28.25 -1.02
CA ALA A 2 6.72 29.00 -2.26
C ALA A 2 6.25 28.14 -3.44
N ASP A 3 5.54 28.73 -4.39
CA ASP A 3 5.17 28.06 -5.63
C ASP A 3 6.40 27.88 -6.52
N THR A 4 6.48 26.73 -7.19
CA THR A 4 7.56 26.39 -8.12
C THR A 4 6.98 25.84 -9.42
N SER A 5 7.79 25.78 -10.47
CA SER A 5 7.40 25.26 -11.78
C SER A 5 8.28 24.09 -12.20
N VAL A 6 7.67 23.08 -12.82
CA VAL A 6 8.35 21.91 -13.38
C VAL A 6 8.00 21.81 -14.85
N LYS A 7 9.01 21.52 -15.69
CA LYS A 7 8.79 21.30 -17.12
C LYS A 7 8.23 19.90 -17.34
N VAL A 8 7.13 19.84 -18.08
CA VAL A 8 6.51 18.61 -18.58
C VAL A 8 6.16 18.84 -20.04
N ASP A 9 6.06 17.76 -20.83
CA ASP A 9 5.56 17.87 -22.19
C ASP A 9 4.06 18.20 -22.20
N ASP A 10 3.58 18.75 -23.32
CA ASP A 10 2.19 19.18 -23.48
C ASP A 10 1.20 18.03 -23.27
N THR A 11 1.54 16.81 -23.70
CA THR A 11 0.66 15.65 -23.55
C THR A 11 0.50 15.29 -22.08
N THR A 12 1.59 15.27 -21.32
CA THR A 12 1.56 15.01 -19.88
C THR A 12 0.80 16.10 -19.13
N ARG A 13 1.03 17.38 -19.47
CA ARG A 13 0.28 18.50 -18.89
C ARG A 13 -1.22 18.32 -19.10
N ASP A 14 -1.64 18.01 -20.32
CA ASP A 14 -3.07 17.92 -20.67
C ASP A 14 -3.74 16.72 -19.98
N ARG A 15 -3.02 15.61 -19.85
CA ARG A 15 -3.48 14.45 -19.05
C ARG A 15 -3.66 14.82 -17.58
N LEU A 16 -2.67 15.46 -16.97
CA LEU A 16 -2.76 15.91 -15.57
C LEU A 16 -3.90 16.90 -15.38
N LYS A 17 -4.14 17.78 -16.36
CA LYS A 17 -5.24 18.75 -16.34
C LYS A 17 -6.59 18.04 -16.38
N ALA A 18 -6.79 17.10 -17.30
CA ALA A 18 -8.02 16.33 -17.38
C ALA A 18 -8.30 15.53 -16.09
N LEU A 19 -7.26 14.98 -15.46
CA LEU A 19 -7.39 14.28 -14.19
C LEU A 19 -7.74 15.23 -13.03
N ALA A 20 -7.11 16.40 -12.95
CA ALA A 20 -7.42 17.42 -11.96
C ALA A 20 -8.86 17.94 -12.12
N ASP A 21 -9.26 18.26 -13.36
CA ASP A 21 -10.60 18.71 -13.71
C ASP A 21 -11.64 17.63 -13.37
N GLY A 22 -11.36 16.35 -13.66
CA GLY A 22 -12.21 15.22 -13.29
C GLY A 22 -12.32 14.97 -11.79
N ALA A 23 -11.29 15.34 -11.01
CA ALA A 23 -11.30 15.30 -9.55
C ALA A 23 -11.92 16.56 -8.92
N GLY A 24 -12.30 17.57 -9.71
CA GLY A 24 -12.79 18.86 -9.20
C GLY A 24 -11.74 19.66 -8.44
N LEU A 25 -10.45 19.44 -8.72
CA LEU A 25 -9.32 20.06 -8.03
C LEU A 25 -8.55 21.01 -8.95
N SER A 26 -7.89 22.00 -8.36
CA SER A 26 -6.87 22.75 -9.10
C SER A 26 -5.71 21.83 -9.47
N MET A 27 -4.97 22.15 -10.54
CA MET A 27 -3.77 21.39 -10.92
C MET A 27 -2.77 21.28 -9.75
N LYS A 28 -2.61 22.36 -8.98
CA LYS A 28 -1.72 22.41 -7.82
C LYS A 28 -2.16 21.44 -6.73
N ASP A 29 -3.45 21.46 -6.37
CA ASP A 29 -3.98 20.60 -5.31
C ASP A 29 -4.00 19.14 -5.74
N TYR A 30 -4.27 18.89 -7.02
CA TYR A 30 -4.19 17.56 -7.61
C TYR A 30 -2.76 17.00 -7.53
N LEU A 31 -1.74 17.78 -7.93
CA LEU A 31 -0.35 17.36 -7.83
C LEU A 31 0.11 17.14 -6.38
N ALA A 32 -0.33 17.99 -5.45
CA ALA A 32 -0.04 17.81 -4.03
C ALA A 32 -0.66 16.50 -3.49
N LYS A 33 -1.90 16.20 -3.87
CA LYS A 33 -2.57 14.95 -3.53
C LYS A 33 -1.83 13.74 -4.10
N VAL A 34 -1.50 13.76 -5.39
CA VAL A 34 -0.77 12.67 -6.05
C VAL A 34 0.59 12.44 -5.39
N ALA A 35 1.30 13.51 -5.02
CA ALA A 35 2.58 13.39 -4.32
C ALA A 35 2.44 12.68 -2.97
N ALA A 36 1.44 13.06 -2.16
CA ALA A 36 1.16 12.41 -0.88
C ALA A 36 0.75 10.93 -1.05
N GLU A 37 -0.08 10.62 -2.06
CA GLU A 37 -0.45 9.24 -2.38
C GLU A 37 0.78 8.40 -2.77
N LYS A 38 1.67 8.93 -3.60
CA LYS A 38 2.90 8.23 -4.00
C LYS A 38 3.90 8.06 -2.85
N GLU A 39 4.01 9.03 -1.96
CA GLU A 39 4.81 8.89 -0.76
C GLU A 39 4.27 7.77 0.13
N HIS A 40 2.95 7.71 0.33
CA HIS A 40 2.32 6.66 1.11
C HIS A 40 2.50 5.27 0.47
N GLU A 41 2.35 5.14 -0.85
CA GLU A 41 2.65 3.89 -1.57
C GLU A 41 4.09 3.40 -1.30
N GLN A 42 5.07 4.30 -1.37
CA GLN A 42 6.48 3.95 -1.10
C GLN A 42 6.72 3.53 0.36
N GLN A 43 6.04 4.19 1.31
CA GLN A 43 6.10 3.81 2.72
C GLN A 43 5.50 2.41 2.93
N LEU A 44 4.37 2.11 2.29
CA LEU A 44 3.74 0.79 2.34
C LEU A 44 4.63 -0.31 1.74
N ASP A 45 5.27 -0.05 0.60
CA ASP A 45 6.21 -0.97 -0.01
C ASP A 45 7.40 -1.26 0.92
N THR A 46 7.94 -0.21 1.53
CA THR A 46 9.05 -0.32 2.49
C THR A 46 8.64 -1.13 3.72
N ALA A 47 7.49 -0.81 4.31
CA ALA A 47 6.96 -1.52 5.48
C ALA A 47 6.68 -3.00 5.15
N THR A 48 6.11 -3.27 3.97
CA THR A 48 5.83 -4.64 3.50
C THR A 48 7.12 -5.43 3.30
N ALA A 49 8.15 -4.84 2.71
CA ALA A 49 9.44 -5.48 2.55
C ALA A 49 10.10 -5.79 3.91
N ALA A 50 10.05 -4.83 4.85
CA ALA A 50 10.57 -5.02 6.20
C ALA A 50 9.81 -6.13 6.95
N PHE A 51 8.47 -6.13 6.87
CA PHE A 51 7.63 -7.16 7.47
C PHE A 51 7.95 -8.54 6.90
N ARG A 52 8.00 -8.68 5.57
CA ARG A 52 8.38 -9.94 4.90
C ARG A 52 9.75 -10.43 5.35
N ARG A 53 10.72 -9.54 5.48
CA ARG A 53 12.06 -9.89 5.99
C ARG A 53 12.01 -10.38 7.44
N ALA A 54 11.20 -9.75 8.29
CA ALA A 54 11.08 -10.15 9.69
C ALA A 54 10.43 -11.54 9.83
N ILE A 55 9.31 -11.79 9.16
CA ILE A 55 8.58 -13.08 9.30
C ILE A 55 9.28 -14.26 8.61
N THR A 56 10.18 -13.99 7.66
CA THR A 56 11.00 -15.03 7.00
C THR A 56 12.31 -15.28 7.72
N ALA A 57 12.63 -14.51 8.76
CA ALA A 57 13.83 -14.75 9.55
C ALA A 57 13.70 -16.07 10.34
N PRO A 58 14.74 -16.92 10.34
CA PRO A 58 14.72 -18.19 11.06
C PRO A 58 14.35 -18.01 12.53
N GLY A 59 13.43 -18.84 13.04
CA GLY A 59 13.03 -18.85 14.44
C GLY A 59 12.07 -17.74 14.88
N ILE A 60 11.73 -16.76 14.03
CA ILE A 60 10.77 -15.70 14.39
C ILE A 60 9.36 -16.25 14.56
N LEU A 61 8.89 -17.11 13.65
CA LEU A 61 7.56 -17.70 13.75
C LEU A 61 7.48 -18.69 14.92
N ASP A 62 8.50 -19.53 15.11
CA ASP A 62 8.56 -20.45 16.25
C ASP A 62 8.52 -19.71 17.59
N ARG A 63 9.23 -18.59 17.69
CA ARG A 63 9.22 -17.75 18.89
C ARG A 63 7.87 -17.07 19.10
N PHE A 64 7.28 -16.55 18.03
CA PHE A 64 5.96 -15.93 18.07
C PHE A 64 4.89 -16.94 18.54
N ASP A 65 4.91 -18.16 18.00
CA ASP A 65 3.99 -19.22 18.42
C ASP A 65 4.18 -19.59 19.90
N ALA A 66 5.43 -19.64 20.39
CA ALA A 66 5.73 -19.89 21.80
C ALA A 66 5.23 -18.78 22.73
N ASP A 67 5.33 -17.51 22.32
CA ASP A 67 4.95 -16.36 23.14
C ASP A 67 3.43 -16.06 23.10
N PHE A 68 2.75 -16.40 21.99
CA PHE A 68 1.33 -16.05 21.75
C PHE A 68 0.38 -17.25 21.62
N GLY A 69 0.86 -18.48 21.78
CA GLY A 69 0.03 -19.69 21.87
C GLY A 69 -0.27 -20.39 20.54
N GLY A 70 0.43 -20.02 19.46
CA GLY A 70 0.31 -20.62 18.13
C GLY A 70 -1.08 -20.52 17.50
N LEU A 71 -1.20 -20.92 16.23
CA LEU A 71 -2.52 -21.12 15.62
C LEU A 71 -3.15 -22.40 16.19
N PRO A 72 -4.44 -22.38 16.60
CA PRO A 72 -5.13 -23.61 16.97
C PRO A 72 -5.09 -24.58 15.78
N PRO A 73 -4.95 -25.90 16.02
CA PRO A 73 -4.95 -26.88 14.94
C PRO A 73 -6.22 -26.69 14.13
N ALA A 74 -6.08 -26.57 12.80
CA ALA A 74 -7.22 -26.46 11.91
C ALA A 74 -8.15 -27.64 12.19
N THR A 75 -9.30 -27.36 12.81
CA THR A 75 -10.33 -28.37 13.00
C THR A 75 -10.74 -28.81 11.60
N ALA A 76 -10.50 -30.09 11.28
CA ALA A 76 -10.99 -30.68 10.05
C ALA A 76 -12.49 -30.43 10.01
N HIS A 77 -12.94 -29.47 9.21
CA HIS A 77 -14.35 -29.24 9.00
C HIS A 77 -14.90 -30.50 8.33
N HIS A 78 -15.54 -31.36 9.14
CA HIS A 78 -16.37 -32.44 8.64
C HIS A 78 -17.49 -31.79 7.83
N ALA A 79 -17.29 -31.65 6.52
CA ALA A 79 -18.36 -31.32 5.60
C ALA A 79 -19.42 -32.43 5.70
N PRO A 80 -20.67 -32.13 6.05
CA PRO A 80 -21.72 -33.14 6.04
C PRO A 80 -21.95 -33.53 4.58
N ARG A 81 -21.71 -34.81 4.26
CA ARG A 81 -22.05 -35.38 2.96
C ARG A 81 -23.58 -35.50 2.91
N ALA A 82 -24.21 -34.73 2.02
CA ALA A 82 -25.64 -34.80 1.78
C ALA A 82 -26.04 -36.21 1.30
N ALA A 83 -27.15 -36.71 1.85
CA ALA A 83 -27.78 -37.99 1.51
C ALA A 83 -28.78 -37.81 0.35
#